data_AF-A0A0H3J3X9-F1
#
_entry.id   AF-A0A0H3J3X9-F1
#
_cell.length_a   1.000
_cell.length_b   1.000
_cell.length_c   1.000
_cell.angle_alpha   90.00
_cell.angle_beta   90.00
_cell.angle_gamma   90.00
#
_symmetry.space_group_name_H-M   'P 1'
#
loop_
_entity.id
_entity.type
_entity.pdbx_description
1 polymer ?
#
loop_
_entity_poly.entity_id
_entity_poly.type
_entity_poly.pdbx_seq_one_letter_code
_entity_poly.pdbx_strand_id
1 'polypeptide(L)'
;MKDSIVKFKQYNMLCNRCLINVVKCLSNLPGVKSLELSLESKKIKVIYEDKTISRKMIQNMVNETILTGKIKNIKDNNLIYEGI
;
A
#
# COMPACT_ATOMS: atom_id res chain seq x y z
N MET A 1 -0.29 1.81 23.44
CA MET A 1 -0.08 1.69 21.98
C MET A 1 -1.45 1.72 21.32
N LYS A 2 -1.71 2.65 20.38
CA LYS A 2 -3.02 2.79 19.71
C LYS A 2 -2.83 2.46 18.24
N ASP A 3 -3.36 1.31 17.82
CA ASP A 3 -3.32 0.91 16.42
C ASP A 3 -4.44 1.63 15.65
N SER A 4 -4.07 2.22 14.52
CA SER A 4 -4.99 2.81 13.55
C SER A 4 -5.24 1.81 12.42
N ILE A 5 -6.49 1.70 12.01
CA ILE A 5 -6.90 0.75 10.96
C ILE A 5 -7.58 1.53 9.84
N VAL A 6 -7.06 1.39 8.62
CA VAL A 6 -7.66 1.96 7.41
C VAL A 6 -8.17 0.84 6.52
N LYS A 7 -9.44 0.92 6.13
CA LYS A 7 -10.09 -0.02 5.21
C LYS A 7 -10.74 0.71 4.05
N PHE A 8 -10.44 0.30 2.83
CA PHE A 8 -11.05 0.84 1.61
C PHE A 8 -11.15 -0.22 0.52
N LYS A 9 -12.03 0.01 -0.45
CA LYS A 9 -12.13 -0.84 -1.64
C LYS A 9 -11.27 -0.26 -2.74
N GLN A 10 -10.54 -1.11 -3.45
CA GLN A 10 -9.71 -0.72 -4.60
C GLN A 10 -10.01 -1.66 -5.76
N TYR A 11 -10.70 -1.13 -6.77
CA TYR A 11 -11.19 -1.93 -7.88
C TYR A 11 -10.15 -2.17 -8.98
N ASN A 12 -9.11 -1.33 -9.00
CA ASN A 12 -8.10 -1.28 -10.04
C ASN A 12 -6.95 -2.30 -9.83
N MET A 13 -7.00 -3.14 -8.79
CA MET A 13 -6.11 -4.28 -8.67
C MET A 13 -6.69 -5.42 -9.51
N LEU A 14 -6.26 -5.51 -10.76
CA LEU A 14 -6.74 -6.55 -11.70
C LEU A 14 -5.75 -7.73 -11.80
N CYS A 15 -4.51 -7.54 -11.33
CA CYS A 15 -3.42 -8.48 -11.54
C CYS A 15 -2.71 -8.86 -10.25
N ASN A 16 -2.21 -10.10 -10.15
CA ASN A 16 -1.42 -10.56 -8.99
C ASN A 16 -0.18 -9.69 -8.75
N ARG A 17 0.46 -9.19 -9.83
CA ARG A 17 1.59 -8.26 -9.75
C ARG A 17 1.20 -6.93 -9.07
N CYS A 18 0.00 -6.43 -9.36
CA CYS A 18 -0.56 -5.21 -8.80
C CYS A 18 -0.75 -5.38 -7.28
N LEU A 19 -1.27 -6.54 -6.86
CA LEU A 19 -1.42 -6.89 -5.45
C LEU A 19 -0.06 -6.92 -4.74
N ILE A 20 0.93 -7.63 -5.30
CA ILE A 20 2.28 -7.75 -4.72
C ILE A 20 2.94 -6.38 -4.55
N ASN A 21 2.85 -5.50 -5.56
CA ASN A 21 3.44 -4.17 -5.48
C ASN A 21 2.75 -3.31 -4.41
N VAL A 22 1.43 -3.40 -4.29
CA VAL A 22 0.68 -2.71 -3.23
C VAL A 22 1.06 -3.22 -1.84
N VAL A 23 1.18 -4.55 -1.65
CA VAL A 23 1.68 -5.13 -0.39
C VAL A 23 3.06 -4.56 -0.06
N LYS A 24 4.02 -4.63 -0.99
CA LYS A 24 5.39 -4.15 -0.79
C LYS A 24 5.42 -2.65 -0.45
N CYS A 25 4.68 -1.84 -1.21
CA CYS A 25 4.61 -0.39 -0.98
C CYS A 25 4.05 -0.05 0.40
N LEU A 26 2.94 -0.67 0.78
CA LEU A 26 2.34 -0.46 2.09
C LEU A 26 3.19 -1.04 3.22
N SER A 27 3.94 -2.12 2.98
CA SER A 27 4.84 -2.70 3.98
C SER A 27 6.07 -1.84 4.24
N ASN A 28 6.45 -0.98 3.29
CA ASN A 28 7.54 -0.03 3.44
C ASN A 28 7.13 1.25 4.16
N LEU A 29 5.84 1.42 4.48
CA LEU A 29 5.37 2.51 5.32
C LEU A 29 5.87 2.32 6.76
N PRO A 30 6.43 3.36 7.39
CA PRO A 30 6.85 3.29 8.79
C PRO A 30 5.64 3.05 9.71
N GLY A 31 5.82 2.18 10.69
CA GLY A 31 4.78 1.88 11.68
C GLY A 31 3.63 1.00 11.19
N VAL A 32 3.69 0.43 9.99
CA VAL A 32 2.75 -0.64 9.58
C VAL A 32 3.04 -1.91 10.37
N LYS A 33 1.98 -2.46 10.98
CA LYS A 33 2.00 -3.71 11.75
C LYS A 33 1.42 -4.89 10.97
N SER A 34 0.39 -4.64 10.16
CA SER A 34 -0.27 -5.71 9.41
C SER A 34 -1.00 -5.18 8.19
N LEU A 35 -1.05 -6.00 7.14
CA LEU A 35 -1.66 -5.70 5.87
C LEU A 35 -2.51 -6.89 5.44
N GLU A 36 -3.76 -6.62 5.08
CA GLU A 36 -4.70 -7.62 4.57
C GLU A 36 -5.30 -7.11 3.28
N LEU A 37 -5.14 -7.87 2.20
CA LEU A 37 -5.57 -7.52 0.85
C LEU A 37 -6.35 -8.70 0.28
N SER A 38 -7.55 -8.46 -0.23
CA SER A 38 -8.35 -9.47 -0.93
C SER A 38 -8.66 -9.00 -2.33
N LEU A 39 -8.10 -9.70 -3.32
CA LEU A 39 -8.40 -9.47 -4.74
C LEU A 39 -9.87 -9.78 -5.06
N GLU A 40 -10.36 -10.90 -4.54
CA GLU A 40 -11.74 -11.36 -4.72
C GLU A 40 -12.76 -10.35 -4.18
N SER A 41 -12.55 -9.84 -2.97
CA SER A 41 -13.43 -8.82 -2.37
C SER A 41 -13.08 -7.38 -2.77
N LYS A 42 -12.00 -7.17 -3.52
CA LYS A 42 -11.43 -5.85 -3.87
C LYS A 42 -11.24 -4.93 -2.67
N LYS A 43 -10.83 -5.48 -1.52
CA LYS A 43 -10.69 -4.77 -0.23
C LYS A 43 -9.24 -4.74 0.22
N ILE A 44 -8.87 -3.61 0.81
CA ILE A 44 -7.56 -3.35 1.41
C ILE A 44 -7.79 -2.95 2.87
N LYS A 45 -7.03 -3.57 3.78
CA LYS A 45 -6.98 -3.24 5.20
C LYS A 45 -5.51 -3.08 5.61
N VAL A 46 -5.21 -1.96 6.23
CA VAL A 46 -3.87 -1.60 6.73
C VAL A 46 -3.98 -1.29 8.21
N ILE A 47 -3.15 -1.94 9.02
CA ILE A 47 -3.01 -1.71 10.45
C ILE A 47 -1.66 -1.06 10.70
N TYR A 48 -1.66 0.12 11.31
CA TYR A 48 -0.44 0.90 11.54
C TYR A 48 -0.54 1.69 12.85
N GLU A 49 0.59 1.91 13.51
CA GLU A 49 0.68 2.65 14.77
C GLU A 49 1.05 4.13 14.57
N ASP A 50 1.49 4.49 13.36
CA ASP A 50 1.98 5.83 13.05
C ASP A 50 0.84 6.85 12.81
N LYS A 51 0.82 7.95 13.57
CA LYS A 51 -0.17 9.02 13.38
C LYS A 51 0.11 9.93 12.18
N THR A 52 1.30 9.85 11.59
CA THR A 52 1.68 10.64 10.41
C THR A 52 1.04 10.11 9.13
N ILE A 53 0.65 8.83 9.12
CA ILE A 53 0.04 8.19 7.95
C ILE A 53 -1.47 8.45 7.95
N SER A 54 -1.91 9.20 6.93
CA SER A 54 -3.34 9.44 6.69
C SER A 54 -3.92 8.42 5.71
N ARG A 55 -5.24 8.17 5.84
CA ARG A 55 -6.00 7.37 4.87
C ARG A 55 -5.78 7.82 3.42
N LYS A 56 -5.71 9.13 3.20
CA LYS A 56 -5.55 9.72 1.85
C LYS A 56 -4.16 9.40 1.27
N MET A 57 -3.12 9.42 2.10
CA MET A 57 -1.76 9.03 1.70
C MET A 57 -1.71 7.56 1.28
N ILE A 58 -2.30 6.67 2.07
CA ILE A 58 -2.40 5.23 1.74
C ILE A 58 -3.12 5.04 0.40
N GLN A 59 -4.28 5.68 0.22
CA GLN A 59 -5.05 5.56 -1.04
C GLN A 59 -4.26 6.07 -2.25
N ASN A 60 -3.59 7.22 -2.12
CA ASN A 60 -2.76 7.76 -3.20
C ASN A 60 -1.62 6.80 -3.56
N MET A 61 -0.90 6.24 -2.57
CA MET A 61 0.18 5.30 -2.85
C MET A 61 -0.31 4.04 -3.56
N VAL A 62 -1.43 3.47 -3.11
CA VAL A 62 -2.03 2.32 -3.77
C VAL A 62 -2.38 2.65 -5.22
N ASN A 63 -3.03 3.80 -5.45
CA ASN A 63 -3.43 4.20 -6.80
C ASN A 63 -2.22 4.45 -7.70
N GLU A 64 -1.22 5.20 -7.24
CA GLU A 64 0.02 5.45 -7.99
C GLU A 64 0.78 4.16 -8.28
N THR A 65 0.86 3.24 -7.32
CA THR A 65 1.55 1.95 -7.49
C THR A 65 0.88 1.11 -8.57
N ILE A 66 -0.45 1.11 -8.63
CA ILE A 66 -1.21 0.39 -9.66
C ILE A 66 -1.05 1.06 -11.03
N LEU A 67 -1.12 2.40 -11.09
CA LEU A 67 -1.04 3.14 -12.35
C LEU A 67 0.37 3.12 -12.95
N THR A 68 1.39 3.27 -12.13
CA THR A 68 2.79 3.36 -12.57
C THR A 68 3.48 2.00 -12.60
N GLY A 69 2.96 1.02 -11.86
CA GLY A 69 3.64 -0.24 -11.58
C GLY A 69 4.86 -0.10 -10.66
N LYS A 70 5.10 1.08 -10.05
CA LYS A 70 6.30 1.38 -9.25
C LYS A 70 6.00 1.41 -7.76
N ILE A 71 6.93 0.92 -6.95
CA ILE A 71 6.85 0.96 -5.49
C ILE A 71 7.52 2.24 -5.00
N LYS A 72 6.79 3.09 -4.27
CA LYS A 72 7.35 4.26 -3.58
C LYS A 72 7.84 3.86 -2.19
N ASN A 73 9.12 4.13 -1.90
CA ASN A 73 9.67 4.08 -0.54
C ASN A 73 9.69 5.47 0.07
N ILE A 74 9.11 5.63 1.27
CA ILE A 74 9.19 6.91 1.99
C ILE A 74 10.62 7.20 2.47
N LYS A 75 11.43 6.16 2.69
CA LYS A 75 12.80 6.30 3.22
C LYS A 75 13.87 6.55 2.16
N ASP A 76 13.57 6.37 0.88
CA ASP A 76 14.56 6.43 -0.18
C ASP A 76 14.02 7.31 -1.31
N ASN A 77 14.72 8.42 -1.60
CA ASN A 77 14.51 9.22 -2.82
C ASN A 77 14.90 8.46 -4.10
N ASN A 78 15.19 7.16 -4.01
CA ASN A 78 15.55 6.34 -5.14
C ASN A 78 14.39 5.40 -5.50
N LEU A 79 13.75 5.70 -6.64
CA LEU A 79 12.83 4.81 -7.31
C LEU A 79 13.61 3.56 -7.74
N ILE A 80 13.63 2.52 -6.92
CA ILE A 80 14.14 1.22 -7.36
C ILE A 80 13.11 0.61 -8.31
N TYR A 81 13.40 0.77 -9.60
CA TYR A 81 12.74 0.04 -10.67
C TYR A 81 13.23 -1.40 -10.61
N GLU A 82 12.60 -2.24 -9.77
CA GLU A 82 12.63 -3.68 -10.03
C GLU A 82 11.72 -3.94 -11.25
N GLY A 83 12.25 -3.57 -12.42
CA GLY A 83 11.81 -4.10 -13.69
C GLY A 83 12.10 -5.59 -13.68
N ILE A 84 11.04 -6.37 -13.81
CA ILE A 84 11.14 -7.76 -14.27
C ILE A 84 11.01 -7.71 -15.78
#